data_AF-A0A970EVB0-F1
#
_entry.id   AF-A0A970EVB0-F1
#
_cell.length_a   1.000
_cell.length_b   1.000
_cell.length_c   1.000
_cell.angle_alpha   90.00
_cell.angle_beta   90.00
_cell.angle_gamma   90.00
#
_symmetry.space_group_name_H-M   'P 1'
#
loop_
_entity.id
_entity.type
_entity.pdbx_description
1 polymer ?
#
loop_
_entity_poly.entity_id
_entity_poly.type
_entity_poly.pdbx_seq_one_letter_code
_entity_poly.pdbx_strand_id
1 'polypeptide(L)' 'DKILETGDPSDYLKFLSLGGSDYPLEELKVAGIDLTKPEPVANALKVFDESLSELEAILLGE' A
#
# COMPACT_ATOMS: atom_id res chain seq x y z
N ASP A 1 -0.56 2.18 -4.44
CA ASP A 1 -0.38 3.16 -5.55
C ASP A 1 -1.34 2.91 -6.69
N LYS A 2 -1.36 1.72 -7.31
CA LYS A 2 -2.24 1.39 -8.47
C LYS A 2 -3.69 1.89 -8.36
N ILE A 3 -4.41 1.63 -7.27
CA ILE A 3 -5.81 2.10 -7.10
C ILE A 3 -5.89 3.63 -7.08
N LEU A 4 -4.95 4.30 -6.42
CA LEU A 4 -4.92 5.76 -6.33
C LEU A 4 -4.57 6.40 -7.69
N GLU A 5 -3.71 5.75 -8.46
CA GLU A 5 -3.25 6.24 -9.77
C GLU A 5 -4.24 5.95 -10.90
N THR A 6 -4.84 4.75 -10.93
CA THR A 6 -5.67 4.27 -12.06
C THR A 6 -7.15 4.17 -11.73
N GLY A 7 -7.53 4.20 -10.45
CA GLY A 7 -8.91 3.95 -10.01
C GLY A 7 -9.38 2.51 -10.12
N ASP A 8 -8.51 1.56 -10.52
CA ASP A 8 -8.87 0.15 -10.73
C ASP A 8 -8.62 -0.72 -9.47
N PRO A 9 -9.67 -1.22 -8.79
CA PRO A 9 -9.53 -2.02 -7.58
C PRO A 9 -9.40 -3.53 -7.84
N SER A 10 -9.33 -3.98 -9.10
CA SER A 10 -9.47 -5.40 -9.46
C SER A 10 -8.54 -6.34 -8.70
N ASP A 11 -7.26 -5.98 -8.54
CA ASP A 11 -6.28 -6.82 -7.83
C ASP A 11 -6.56 -6.90 -6.32
N TYR A 12 -7.01 -5.80 -5.73
CA TYR A 12 -7.40 -5.75 -4.32
C TYR A 12 -8.66 -6.56 -4.05
N LEU A 13 -9.68 -6.42 -4.91
CA LEU A 13 -10.90 -7.24 -4.81
C LEU A 13 -10.60 -8.72 -5.00
N LYS A 14 -9.69 -9.04 -5.92
CA LYS A 14 -9.22 -10.41 -6.11
C LYS A 14 -8.53 -10.95 -4.86
N PHE A 15 -7.61 -10.21 -4.25
CA PHE A 15 -6.99 -10.57 -2.97
C PHE A 15 -8.03 -10.83 -1.87
N LEU A 16 -9.00 -9.94 -1.68
CA LEU A 16 -10.05 -10.12 -0.67
C LEU A 16 -10.89 -11.39 -0.91
N SER A 17 -11.12 -11.77 -2.16
CA SER A 17 -11.86 -12.98 -2.50
C SER A 17 -11.14 -14.28 -2.14
N LEU A 18 -9.82 -14.23 -1.90
CA LEU A 18 -9.03 -15.41 -1.51
C LEU A 18 -9.30 -15.83 -0.07
N GLY A 19 -9.58 -14.88 0.82
CA GLY A 19 -9.93 -15.06 2.24
C GLY A 19 -8.84 -15.65 3.15
N GLY A 20 -7.98 -16.51 2.62
CA GLY A 20 -7.00 -17.35 3.33
C GLY A 20 -6.90 -18.75 2.71
N SER A 21 -7.12 -18.84 1.40
CA SER A 21 -7.11 -20.10 0.65
C SER A 21 -5.71 -20.48 0.17
N ASP A 22 -4.74 -19.56 0.29
CA ASP A 22 -3.33 -19.78 0.00
C ASP A 22 -2.43 -19.16 1.09
N TYR A 23 -1.12 -19.29 0.94
CA TYR A 23 -0.15 -18.68 1.84
C TYR A 23 -0.21 -17.16 1.76
N PRO A 24 -0.15 -16.44 2.89
CA PRO A 24 -0.32 -14.98 2.92
C PRO A 24 0.62 -14.20 1.98
N LEU A 25 1.87 -14.66 1.81
CA LEU A 25 2.81 -14.02 0.88
C LEU A 25 2.42 -14.20 -0.59
N GLU A 26 1.83 -15.34 -0.95
CA GLU A 26 1.35 -15.57 -2.31
C GLU A 26 0.05 -14.83 -2.57
N GLU A 27 -0.85 -14.74 -1.58
CA GLU A 27 -2.07 -13.93 -1.66
C GLU A 27 -1.75 -12.44 -1.87
N LEU A 28 -0.76 -11.90 -1.16
CA LEU A 28 -0.33 -10.50 -1.33
C LEU A 28 0.25 -10.22 -2.72
N LYS A 29 0.96 -11.18 -3.33
CA LYS A 29 1.45 -11.03 -4.71
C LYS A 29 0.32 -10.90 -5.71
N VAL A 30 -0.85 -11.51 -5.46
CA VAL A 30 -2.05 -11.33 -6.29
C VAL A 30 -2.54 -9.89 -6.27
N ALA A 31 -2.38 -9.18 -5.14
CA ALA A 31 -2.64 -7.74 -5.03
C ALA A 31 -1.51 -6.86 -5.63
N GLY A 32 -0.48 -7.47 -6.21
CA GLY A 32 0.72 -6.78 -6.69
C GLY A 32 1.73 -6.41 -5.59
N ILE A 33 1.59 -6.96 -4.38
CA ILE A 33 2.45 -6.69 -3.23
C ILE A 33 3.43 -7.85 -3.02
N ASP A 34 4.71 -7.64 -3.34
CA ASP A 34 5.77 -8.63 -3.10
C ASP A 34 6.62 -8.24 -1.88
N LEU A 35 6.36 -8.85 -0.73
CA LEU A 35 7.12 -8.61 0.50
C LEU A 35 8.53 -9.25 0.51
N THR A 36 8.94 -9.95 -0.55
CA THR A 36 10.35 -10.36 -0.73
C THR A 36 11.22 -9.20 -1.22
N LYS A 37 10.58 -8.09 -1.58
CA LYS A 37 11.17 -6.85 -2.07
C LYS A 37 11.06 -5.77 -0.99
N PRO A 38 12.04 -4.86 -0.87
CA PRO A 38 11.97 -3.76 0.11
C PRO A 38 10.90 -2.70 -0.22
N GLU A 39 10.49 -2.60 -1.48
CA GLU A 39 9.64 -1.54 -2.03
C GLU A 39 8.30 -1.38 -1.29
N PRO A 40 7.53 -2.42 -0.92
CA PRO A 40 6.27 -2.23 -0.21
C PRO A 40 6.43 -1.54 1.14
N VAL A 41 7.51 -1.85 1.88
CA VAL A 41 7.79 -1.22 3.17
C VAL A 41 8.31 0.19 2.97
N ALA A 42 9.20 0.40 2.00
CA ALA A 42 9.71 1.73 1.66
C ALA A 42 8.59 2.70 1.23
N ASN A 43 7.63 2.23 0.43
CA ASN A 43 6.47 3.03 0.01
C ASN A 43 5.56 3.37 1.20
N ALA A 44 5.34 2.43 2.13
CA ALA A 44 4.56 2.71 3.33
C ALA A 44 5.22 3.79 4.21
N LEU A 45 6.55 3.73 4.37
CA LEU A 45 7.32 4.75 5.09
C LEU A 45 7.29 6.11 4.39
N LYS A 46 7.24 6.13 3.05
CA LYS A 46 7.07 7.36 2.30
C LYS A 46 5.73 8.04 2.60
N VAL A 47 4.62 7.29 2.64
CA VAL A 47 3.31 7.84 3.03
C VAL A 47 3.32 8.37 4.46
N PHE A 48 4.05 7.70 5.36
CA PHE A 48 4.24 8.18 6.73
C PHE A 48 5.00 9.52 6.78
N ASP A 49 6.08 9.65 6.00
CA ASP A 49 6.88 10.88 5.89
C ASP A 49 6.07 12.05 5.30
N GLU A 50 5.27 11.78 4.26
CA GLU A 50 4.31 12.74 3.69
C GLU A 50 3.28 13.19 4.74
N SER A 51 2.73 12.26 5.53
CA SER A 51 1.79 12.57 6.60
C SER A 51 2.41 13.42 7.71
N LEU A 52 3.68 13.19 8.04
CA LEU A 52 4.42 13.99 9.02
C LEU A 52 4.64 15.41 8.49
N SER A 53 5.03 15.54 7.22
CA SER A 53 5.20 16.85 6.57
C SER A 53 3.91 17.65 6.55
N GLU A 54 2.77 17.01 6.26
CA GLU A 54 1.44 17.64 6.32
C GLU A 54 1.11 18.12 7.75
N LEU A 55 1.40 17.29 8.76
CA LEU A 55 1.19 17.65 10.16
C LEU A 55 2.06 18.84 10.58
N GLU A 56 3.34 18.85 10.21
CA GLU A 56 4.27 19.95 10.49
C GLU A 56 3.78 21.26 9.88
N ALA A 57 3.32 21.25 8.62
CA ALA A 57 2.74 22.43 7.97
C ALA A 57 1.53 23.00 8.74
N ILE A 58 0.64 22.12 9.23
CA ILE A 58 -0.53 22.52 10.02
C ILE A 58 -0.13 23.15 11.37
N LEU A 59 0.88 22.57 12.04
CA LEU A 59 1.27 22.99 13.39
C LEU A 59 2.20 24.20 13.42
N LEU A 60 3.09 24.33 12.43
CA LEU A 60 4.15 25.34 12.39
C LEU A 60 3.80 26.54 11.50
N GLY A 61 2.79 26.42 10.64
CA GLY A 61 2.24 27.53 9.87
C GLY A 61 3.21 28.16 8.87
N GLU A 62 4.04 27.35 8.21
CA GLU A 62 4.77 27.76 7.00
C GLU A 62 3.88 27.65 5.75
#